data_AF-A0A535J6H4-F1
#
_entry.id   AF-A0A535J6H4-F1
#
_cell.length_a   1.000
_cell.length_b   1.000
_cell.length_c   1.000
_cell.angle_alpha   90.00
_cell.angle_beta   90.00
_cell.angle_gamma   90.00
#
_symmetry.space_group_name_H-M   'P 1'
#
loop_
_entity.id
_entity.type
_entity.pdbx_description
1 polymer ?
#
loop_
_entity_poly.entity_id
_entity_poly.type
_entity_poly.pdbx_seq_one_letter_code
_entity_poly.pdbx_strand_id
1 'polypeptide(L)'
;IESENQTYSLKPMNCPESSVVYCSKLRSYRDLPLRFSEYGRLHRNERSGTLSGLTRVRQFVQDDAHIYVRPEQLTDETGGLLGEVREAYPCFGLVPRFAFATKPDKAIGDPALWERAEELIHAALTRSGVEFVEKPKDGTFYAPKIDIYIDDALGREWQMATIQADLVMLPERFDLTYVDEAGKQQRPIAIHRAIYGSLERFIGILVEHFAGAFPLWLAPVQATIIPIADRHVTAAEELAGVLRGRGLRVEVDASDSRMQNKIRLAQGQKVPYMVVLGDREVEARTASPRTRGGEQQPAEPWDAFADRLAAESAKRTVG
;
A
#
# COMPACT_ATOMS: atom_id res chain seq x y z
N ILE A 1 17.11 5.29 25.03
CA ILE A 1 18.58 5.39 24.98
C ILE A 1 18.94 6.68 25.67
N GLU A 2 19.80 6.63 26.68
CA GLU A 2 20.32 7.84 27.32
C GLU A 2 21.67 8.18 26.68
N SER A 3 21.82 9.42 26.22
CA SER A 3 23.07 9.93 25.64
C SER A 3 23.14 11.43 25.88
N GLU A 4 24.30 11.95 26.25
CA GLU A 4 24.51 13.39 26.49
C GLU A 4 23.45 14.04 27.43
N ASN A 5 23.06 13.35 28.50
CA ASN A 5 21.98 13.77 29.43
C ASN A 5 20.60 13.93 28.80
N GLN A 6 20.38 13.38 27.61
CA GLN A 6 19.10 13.35 26.92
C GLN A 6 18.56 11.93 26.84
N THR A 7 17.23 11.81 27.00
CA THR A 7 16.53 10.54 26.81
C THR A 7 15.93 10.50 25.41
N TYR A 8 16.41 9.55 24.61
CA TYR A 8 15.88 9.28 23.28
C TYR A 8 14.98 8.04 23.30
N SER A 9 13.91 8.09 22.50
CA SER A 9 13.04 6.96 22.23
C SER A 9 13.02 6.67 20.73
N LEU A 10 12.74 5.42 20.36
CA LEU A 10 12.36 5.10 18.99
C LEU A 10 10.98 5.70 18.71
N LYS A 11 10.80 6.28 17.52
CA LYS A 11 9.53 6.88 17.12
C LYS A 11 8.44 5.81 16.96
N PRO A 12 7.24 6.00 17.57
CA PRO A 12 6.09 5.11 17.37
C PRO A 12 5.14 5.58 16.25
N MET A 13 5.37 6.79 15.72
CA MET A 13 4.59 7.46 14.68
C MET A 13 5.45 8.55 14.01
N ASN A 14 5.12 8.94 12.77
CA ASN A 14 5.85 10.00 12.04
C ASN A 14 5.28 11.42 12.29
N CYS A 15 4.12 11.53 12.93
CA CYS A 15 3.38 12.78 13.07
C CYS A 15 4.24 13.94 13.62
N PRO A 16 4.98 13.78 14.72
CA PRO A 16 5.82 14.85 15.28
C PRO A 16 6.88 15.38 14.32
N GLU A 17 7.51 14.50 13.53
CA GLU A 17 8.55 14.89 12.59
C GLU A 17 7.99 15.74 11.45
N SER A 18 6.80 15.36 10.95
CA SER A 18 6.09 16.16 9.94
C SER A 18 5.74 17.56 10.45
N SER A 19 5.37 17.69 11.74
CA SER A 19 5.09 18.98 12.39
C SER A 19 6.35 19.84 12.52
N VAL A 20 7.48 19.22 12.88
CA VAL A 20 8.78 19.92 12.94
C VAL A 20 9.17 20.43 11.54
N VAL A 21 8.99 19.62 10.50
CA VAL A 21 9.22 20.04 9.11
C VAL A 21 8.26 21.16 8.70
N TYR A 22 6.98 21.09 9.10
CA TYR A 22 6.02 22.17 8.88
C TYR A 22 6.54 23.48 9.49
N CYS A 23 6.97 23.47 10.75
CA CYS A 23 7.45 24.65 11.49
C CYS A 23 8.80 25.20 11.01
N SER A 24 9.54 24.47 10.17
CA SER A 24 10.85 24.94 9.68
C SER A 24 10.79 26.23 8.84
N LYS A 25 9.60 26.63 8.38
CA LYS A 25 9.36 27.85 7.60
C LYS A 25 8.01 28.47 7.96
N LEU A 26 7.92 29.80 7.87
CA LEU A 26 6.63 30.49 7.87
C LEU A 26 5.79 30.02 6.68
N ARG A 27 4.49 29.80 6.89
CA ARG A 27 3.55 29.34 5.87
C ARG A 27 2.54 30.43 5.52
N SER A 28 2.30 30.63 4.24
CA SER A 28 1.17 31.39 3.71
C SER A 28 -0.03 30.46 3.47
N TYR A 29 -1.25 30.98 3.49
CA TYR A 29 -2.44 30.26 3.03
C TYR A 29 -2.30 29.68 1.62
N ARG A 30 -1.44 30.31 0.78
CA ARG A 30 -1.11 29.85 -0.59
C ARG A 30 -0.23 28.61 -0.63
N ASP A 31 0.49 28.31 0.46
CA ASP A 31 1.32 27.11 0.56
C ASP A 31 0.47 25.86 0.88
N LEU A 32 -0.79 26.05 1.31
CA LEU A 32 -1.70 24.96 1.66
C LEU A 32 -2.61 24.61 0.46
N PRO A 33 -2.86 23.33 0.17
CA PRO A 33 -2.57 22.17 1.02
C PRO A 33 -1.11 21.70 0.92
N LEU A 34 -0.49 21.40 2.06
CA LEU A 34 0.89 20.91 2.14
C LEU A 34 0.89 19.43 2.54
N ARG A 35 1.45 18.56 1.68
CA ARG A 35 1.41 17.10 1.84
C ARG A 35 2.81 16.55 2.09
N PHE A 36 3.05 15.98 3.27
CA PHE A 36 4.29 15.26 3.58
C PHE A 36 4.01 13.76 3.67
N SER A 37 4.65 12.96 2.83
CA SER A 37 4.55 11.50 2.85
C SER A 37 5.90 10.88 3.15
N GLU A 38 5.91 9.84 3.99
CA GLU A 38 7.12 9.11 4.36
C GLU A 38 6.80 7.63 4.59
N TYR A 39 7.65 6.75 4.07
CA TYR A 39 7.70 5.34 4.46
C TYR A 39 8.66 5.16 5.63
N GLY A 40 8.31 5.79 6.76
CA GLY A 40 9.15 5.85 7.95
C GLY A 40 9.12 4.55 8.75
N ARG A 41 10.28 4.14 9.29
CA ARG A 41 10.37 2.97 10.18
C ARG A 41 9.91 3.33 11.59
N LEU A 42 8.86 2.67 12.05
CA LEU A 42 8.19 2.89 13.32
C LEU A 42 8.39 1.72 14.27
N HIS A 43 8.33 2.02 15.57
CA HIS A 43 8.51 1.01 16.62
C HIS A 43 7.44 1.15 17.70
N ARG A 44 6.75 0.06 18.01
CA ARG A 44 5.82 -0.05 19.14
C ARG A 44 6.24 -1.21 20.03
N ASN A 45 6.36 -0.97 21.33
CA ASN A 45 6.68 -2.01 22.30
C ASN A 45 5.45 -2.87 22.63
N GLU A 46 4.96 -3.58 21.63
CA GLU A 46 3.82 -4.48 21.75
C GLU A 46 4.11 -5.62 22.75
N ARG A 47 3.08 -6.04 23.48
CA ARG A 47 3.17 -7.16 24.43
C ARG A 47 3.58 -8.42 23.67
N SER A 48 4.56 -9.16 24.18
CA SER A 48 5.14 -10.33 23.50
C SER A 48 4.09 -11.37 23.10
N GLY A 49 3.10 -11.62 23.97
CA GLY A 49 2.00 -12.56 23.69
C GLY A 49 0.98 -12.10 22.65
N THR A 50 1.11 -10.89 22.10
CA THR A 50 0.22 -10.37 21.04
C THR A 50 0.89 -10.36 19.67
N LEU A 51 2.18 -10.65 19.58
CA LEU A 51 2.89 -10.66 18.30
C LEU A 51 2.40 -11.82 17.43
N SER A 52 2.20 -11.56 16.14
CA SER A 52 1.66 -12.55 15.20
C SER A 52 2.18 -12.30 13.80
N GLY A 53 3.06 -13.19 13.32
CA GLY A 53 3.58 -13.19 11.95
C GLY A 53 3.93 -11.79 11.45
N LEU A 54 3.29 -11.39 10.36
CA LEU A 54 3.36 -10.03 9.80
C LEU A 54 2.18 -9.14 10.21
N THR A 55 1.12 -9.68 10.81
CA THR A 55 -0.10 -8.91 11.11
C THR A 55 0.03 -8.06 12.37
N ARG A 56 0.93 -8.42 13.29
CA ARG A 56 1.23 -7.66 14.51
C ARG A 56 2.71 -7.77 14.90
N VAL A 57 3.45 -6.71 14.63
CA VAL A 57 4.91 -6.62 14.76
C VAL A 57 5.32 -5.44 15.64
N ARG A 58 6.55 -5.46 16.17
CA ARG A 58 7.10 -4.34 16.95
C ARG A 58 7.75 -3.26 16.09
N GLN A 59 8.29 -3.64 14.95
CA GLN A 59 8.88 -2.73 13.97
C GLN A 59 8.07 -2.84 12.69
N PHE A 60 7.67 -1.71 12.13
CA PHE A 60 6.86 -1.67 10.92
C PHE A 60 7.14 -0.42 10.09
N VAL A 61 6.76 -0.46 8.82
CA VAL A 61 6.79 0.68 7.92
C VAL A 61 5.37 0.94 7.43
N GLN A 62 4.91 2.19 7.50
CA GLN A 62 3.58 2.60 7.06
C GLN A 62 3.71 3.56 5.88
N ASP A 63 2.75 3.54 4.96
CA ASP A 63 2.61 4.52 3.88
C ASP A 63 2.03 5.85 4.37
N ASP A 64 2.63 6.35 5.44
CA ASP A 64 2.13 7.42 6.27
C ASP A 64 2.23 8.76 5.54
N ALA A 65 1.21 9.60 5.70
CA ALA A 65 1.29 10.99 5.28
C ALA A 65 0.52 11.92 6.21
N HIS A 66 1.04 13.14 6.30
CA HIS A 66 0.47 14.23 7.07
C HIS A 66 0.20 15.40 6.13
N ILE A 67 -1.07 15.76 6.01
CA ILE A 67 -1.52 16.79 5.07
C ILE A 67 -2.07 17.96 5.88
N TYR A 68 -1.46 19.13 5.71
CA TYR A 68 -1.87 20.35 6.39
C TYR A 68 -2.77 21.15 5.46
N VAL A 69 -3.99 21.44 5.92
CA VAL A 69 -5.04 22.05 5.11
C VAL A 69 -5.64 23.24 5.84
N ARG A 70 -6.19 24.17 5.06
CA ARG A 70 -7.15 25.15 5.59
C ARG A 70 -8.50 24.46 5.78
N PRO A 71 -9.35 24.89 6.73
CA PRO A 71 -10.66 24.26 6.94
C PRO A 71 -11.49 24.10 5.67
N GLU A 72 -11.49 25.10 4.79
CA GLU A 72 -12.21 25.07 3.51
C GLU A 72 -11.68 24.04 2.50
N GLN A 73 -10.45 23.56 2.66
CA GLN A 73 -9.82 22.56 1.78
C GLN A 73 -10.09 21.11 2.24
N LEU A 74 -10.60 20.92 3.47
CA LEU A 74 -10.79 19.59 4.07
C LEU A 74 -11.67 18.67 3.21
N THR A 75 -12.75 19.20 2.63
CA THR A 75 -13.67 18.42 1.79
C THR A 75 -12.96 17.84 0.56
N ASP A 76 -12.20 18.68 -0.16
CA ASP A 76 -11.55 18.27 -1.40
C ASP A 76 -10.38 17.33 -1.15
N GLU A 77 -9.58 17.58 -0.10
CA GLU A 77 -8.48 16.67 0.29
C GLU A 77 -8.99 15.32 0.77
N THR A 78 -10.07 15.30 1.56
CA THR A 78 -10.71 14.04 1.98
C THR A 78 -11.25 13.28 0.76
N GLY A 79 -11.89 13.98 -0.18
CA GLY A 79 -12.36 13.38 -1.44
C GLY A 79 -11.23 12.77 -2.28
N GLY A 80 -10.09 13.45 -2.37
CA GLY A 80 -8.89 12.94 -3.04
C GLY A 80 -8.37 11.64 -2.40
N LEU A 81 -8.27 11.61 -1.07
CA LEU A 81 -7.83 10.42 -0.32
C LEU A 81 -8.79 9.24 -0.46
N LEU A 82 -10.11 9.49 -0.47
CA LEU A 82 -11.10 8.45 -0.78
C LEU A 82 -10.93 7.91 -2.21
N GLY A 83 -10.58 8.78 -3.15
CA GLY A 83 -10.20 8.41 -4.51
C GLY A 83 -8.96 7.50 -4.54
N GLU A 84 -7.91 7.84 -3.80
CA GLU A 84 -6.69 7.01 -3.70
C GLU A 84 -7.01 5.59 -3.21
N VAL A 85 -7.85 5.45 -2.18
CA VAL A 85 -8.29 4.13 -1.68
C VAL A 85 -9.05 3.36 -2.77
N ARG A 86 -9.98 4.01 -3.46
CA ARG A 86 -10.79 3.40 -4.53
C ARG A 86 -9.98 2.99 -5.76
N GLU A 87 -8.86 3.65 -6.02
CA GLU A 87 -7.95 3.28 -7.11
C GLU A 87 -7.01 2.14 -6.68
N ALA A 88 -6.44 2.23 -5.48
CA ALA A 88 -5.41 1.31 -5.02
C ALA A 88 -5.96 -0.10 -4.70
N TYR A 89 -7.08 -0.20 -3.98
CA TYR A 89 -7.58 -1.47 -3.45
C TYR A 89 -8.02 -2.46 -4.55
N PRO A 90 -8.72 -2.03 -5.61
CA PRO A 90 -9.09 -2.93 -6.72
C PRO A 90 -7.91 -3.56 -7.46
N CYS A 91 -6.73 -2.91 -7.47
CA CYS A 91 -5.52 -3.50 -8.04
C CYS A 91 -5.14 -4.83 -7.34
N PHE A 92 -5.53 -4.98 -6.07
CA PHE A 92 -5.33 -6.18 -5.27
C PHE A 92 -6.58 -7.07 -5.17
N GLY A 93 -7.67 -6.72 -5.87
CA GLY A 93 -8.94 -7.45 -5.76
C GLY A 93 -9.66 -7.24 -4.43
N LEU A 94 -9.28 -6.19 -3.68
CA LEU A 94 -9.88 -5.85 -2.39
C LEU A 94 -11.01 -4.84 -2.59
N VAL A 95 -12.12 -5.04 -1.88
CA VAL A 95 -13.27 -4.14 -1.90
C VAL A 95 -13.31 -3.32 -0.60
N PRO A 96 -13.03 -2.00 -0.64
CA PRO A 96 -13.02 -1.18 0.57
C PRO A 96 -14.44 -0.87 1.05
N ARG A 97 -14.66 -0.98 2.37
CA ARG A 97 -15.85 -0.52 3.08
C ARG A 97 -15.49 0.66 3.97
N PHE A 98 -16.21 1.76 3.85
CA PHE A 98 -15.90 2.99 4.59
C PHE A 98 -16.77 3.09 5.85
N ALA A 99 -16.17 3.50 6.97
CA ALA A 99 -16.91 3.86 8.16
C ALA A 99 -16.48 5.24 8.65
N PHE A 100 -17.45 6.12 8.91
CA PHE A 100 -17.19 7.46 9.42
C PHE A 100 -17.47 7.53 10.91
N ALA A 101 -16.42 7.78 11.70
CA ALA A 101 -16.50 7.82 13.15
C ALA A 101 -16.51 9.27 13.66
N THR A 102 -17.60 9.64 14.33
CA THR A 102 -17.89 11.02 14.76
C THR A 102 -17.40 11.30 16.19
N LYS A 103 -17.53 12.56 16.62
CA LYS A 103 -17.00 13.17 17.84
C LYS A 103 -17.38 12.35 19.08
N PRO A 104 -16.40 11.83 19.83
CA PRO A 104 -16.67 11.12 21.08
C PRO A 104 -17.05 12.08 22.21
N ASP A 105 -17.66 11.55 23.28
CA ASP A 105 -18.03 12.35 24.47
C ASP A 105 -16.83 13.00 25.17
N LYS A 106 -15.63 12.43 25.02
CA LYS A 106 -14.38 12.92 25.63
C LYS A 106 -13.51 13.72 24.63
N ALA A 107 -14.12 14.30 23.59
CA ALA A 107 -13.40 15.11 22.63
C ALA A 107 -12.77 16.35 23.27
N ILE A 108 -11.58 16.72 22.80
CA ILE A 108 -10.87 17.95 23.16
C ILE A 108 -10.87 18.92 21.97
N GLY A 109 -10.62 20.21 22.22
CA GLY A 109 -10.62 21.26 21.20
C GLY A 109 -11.96 21.99 21.07
N ASP A 110 -12.04 22.90 20.11
CA ASP A 110 -13.20 23.75 19.87
C ASP A 110 -14.40 22.94 19.33
N PRO A 111 -15.55 22.88 20.04
CA PRO A 111 -16.75 22.21 19.55
C PRO A 111 -17.24 22.69 18.19
N ALA A 112 -17.08 23.98 17.87
CA ALA A 112 -17.51 24.54 16.59
C ALA A 112 -16.61 24.06 15.43
N LEU A 113 -15.30 23.91 15.69
CA LEU A 113 -14.37 23.35 14.71
C LEU A 113 -14.67 21.87 14.45
N TRP A 114 -15.05 21.12 15.48
CA TRP A 114 -15.49 19.73 15.33
C TRP A 114 -16.72 19.61 14.45
N GLU A 115 -17.79 20.35 14.77
CA GLU A 115 -19.03 20.33 13.99
C GLU A 115 -18.76 20.66 12.52
N ARG A 116 -17.96 21.72 12.28
CA ARG A 116 -17.54 22.09 10.93
C ARG A 116 -16.72 21.00 10.24
N ALA A 117 -15.77 20.35 10.93
CA ALA A 117 -14.96 19.30 10.35
C ALA A 117 -15.80 18.08 9.95
N GLU A 118 -16.76 17.68 10.80
CA GLU A 118 -17.68 16.59 10.52
C GLU A 118 -18.58 16.89 9.32
N GLU A 119 -19.14 18.10 9.24
CA GLU A 119 -19.94 18.54 8.09
C GLU A 119 -19.14 18.46 6.77
N LEU A 120 -17.89 18.94 6.79
CA LEU A 120 -17.00 18.92 5.62
C LEU A 120 -16.63 17.48 5.21
N ILE A 121 -16.38 16.59 6.18
CA ILE A 121 -16.10 15.18 5.91
C ILE A 121 -17.34 14.46 5.37
N HIS A 122 -18.53 14.71 5.93
CA HIS A 122 -19.80 14.20 5.40
C HIS A 122 -20.03 14.65 3.97
N ALA A 123 -19.77 15.93 3.67
CA ALA A 123 -19.87 16.46 2.32
C ALA A 123 -18.89 15.76 1.37
N ALA A 124 -17.66 15.46 1.81
CA ALA A 124 -16.68 14.72 1.03
C ALA A 124 -17.13 13.29 0.73
N LEU A 125 -17.60 12.56 1.75
CA LEU A 125 -18.14 11.21 1.61
C LEU A 125 -19.31 11.19 0.63
N THR A 126 -20.28 12.09 0.81
CA THR A 126 -21.46 12.21 -0.06
C THR A 126 -21.07 12.53 -1.51
N ARG A 127 -20.19 13.52 -1.72
CA ARG A 127 -19.70 13.90 -3.06
C ARG A 127 -18.91 12.80 -3.76
N SER A 128 -18.16 12.00 -3.00
CA SER A 128 -17.37 10.89 -3.56
C SER A 128 -18.24 9.71 -4.03
N GLY A 129 -19.51 9.66 -3.61
CA GLY A 129 -20.46 8.61 -3.94
C GLY A 129 -20.13 7.26 -3.30
N VAL A 130 -19.29 7.24 -2.25
CA VAL A 130 -19.00 6.00 -1.52
C VAL A 130 -20.13 5.66 -0.57
N GLU A 131 -20.43 4.38 -0.46
CA GLU A 131 -21.23 3.88 0.65
C GLU A 131 -20.38 3.87 1.92
N PHE A 132 -20.92 4.43 3.00
CA PHE A 132 -20.27 4.45 4.29
C PHE A 132 -21.25 4.18 5.42
N VAL A 133 -20.73 3.62 6.51
CA VAL A 133 -21.47 3.42 7.76
C VAL A 133 -21.03 4.45 8.78
N GLU A 134 -21.97 5.18 9.35
CA GLU A 134 -21.66 6.08 10.46
C GLU A 134 -21.47 5.29 11.76
N LYS A 135 -20.39 5.61 12.50
CA LYS A 135 -20.07 5.08 13.83
C LYS A 135 -20.14 6.23 14.83
N PRO A 136 -21.33 6.50 15.39
CA PRO A 136 -21.51 7.66 16.25
C PRO A 136 -20.60 7.57 17.48
N LYS A 137 -19.87 8.65 17.76
CA LYS A 137 -18.99 8.80 18.93
C LYS A 137 -17.79 7.84 18.99
N ASP A 138 -17.40 7.24 17.87
CA ASP A 138 -16.28 6.30 17.77
C ASP A 138 -14.97 6.94 17.25
N GLY A 139 -14.98 8.26 17.04
CA GLY A 139 -13.81 9.05 16.67
C GLY A 139 -12.73 9.03 17.76
N THR A 140 -11.52 9.48 17.42
CA THR A 140 -10.50 9.70 18.46
C THR A 140 -10.87 10.95 19.26
N PHE A 141 -10.27 11.13 20.44
CA PHE A 141 -10.56 12.31 21.25
C PHE A 141 -10.13 13.63 20.61
N TYR A 142 -9.36 13.62 19.52
CA TYR A 142 -8.81 14.80 18.86
C TYR A 142 -9.15 14.90 17.36
N ALA A 143 -9.78 13.88 16.77
CA ALA A 143 -10.08 13.83 15.34
C ALA A 143 -11.35 13.00 15.04
N PRO A 144 -12.26 13.48 14.17
CA PRO A 144 -13.13 12.57 13.43
C PRO A 144 -12.27 11.76 12.44
N LYS A 145 -12.68 10.53 12.15
CA LYS A 145 -11.91 9.62 11.29
C LYS A 145 -12.79 8.82 10.35
N ILE A 146 -12.24 8.53 9.18
CA ILE A 146 -12.77 7.54 8.26
C ILE A 146 -11.87 6.31 8.38
N ASP A 147 -12.46 5.20 8.81
CA ASP A 147 -11.79 3.91 8.85
C ASP A 147 -12.22 3.08 7.64
N ILE A 148 -11.24 2.46 6.98
CA ILE A 148 -11.47 1.65 5.79
C ILE A 148 -11.24 0.19 6.17
N TYR A 149 -12.27 -0.61 5.93
CA TYR A 149 -12.28 -2.04 6.19
C TYR A 149 -12.23 -2.81 4.89
N ILE A 150 -11.61 -3.98 4.93
CA ILE A 150 -11.70 -5.00 3.88
C ILE A 150 -11.98 -6.34 4.51
N ASP A 151 -12.61 -7.21 3.72
CA ASP A 151 -12.77 -8.61 4.06
C ASP A 151 -11.75 -9.42 3.26
N ASP A 152 -10.96 -10.26 3.94
CA ASP A 152 -10.05 -11.17 3.25
C ASP A 152 -10.80 -12.36 2.62
N ALA A 153 -10.07 -13.22 1.89
CA ALA A 153 -10.66 -14.38 1.23
C ALA A 153 -11.26 -15.43 2.21
N LEU A 154 -10.97 -15.31 3.51
CA LEU A 154 -11.51 -16.15 4.58
C LEU A 154 -12.69 -15.48 5.32
N GLY A 155 -13.11 -14.29 4.88
CA GLY A 155 -14.20 -13.53 5.50
C GLY A 155 -13.82 -12.85 6.82
N ARG A 156 -12.53 -12.70 7.12
CA ARG A 156 -12.08 -11.93 8.29
C ARG A 156 -12.00 -10.45 7.91
N GLU A 157 -12.55 -9.61 8.78
CA GLU A 157 -12.51 -8.16 8.63
C GLU A 157 -11.15 -7.59 9.10
N TRP A 158 -10.58 -6.72 8.29
CA TRP A 158 -9.35 -5.99 8.59
C TRP A 158 -9.57 -4.48 8.40
N GLN A 159 -9.33 -3.70 9.46
CA GLN A 159 -9.15 -2.26 9.33
C GLN A 159 -7.76 -1.97 8.76
N MET A 160 -7.72 -1.36 7.57
CA MET A 160 -6.49 -1.17 6.78
C MET A 160 -6.08 0.29 6.70
N ALA A 161 -6.85 1.09 5.96
CA ALA A 161 -6.62 2.52 5.84
C ALA A 161 -7.34 3.30 6.94
N THR A 162 -6.82 4.49 7.19
CA THR A 162 -7.44 5.47 8.07
C THR A 162 -7.17 6.86 7.52
N ILE A 163 -8.17 7.73 7.57
CA ILE A 163 -8.06 9.16 7.26
C ILE A 163 -8.59 9.89 8.50
N GLN A 164 -7.73 10.60 9.21
CA GLN A 164 -8.07 11.23 10.48
C GLN A 164 -7.82 12.73 10.39
N ALA A 165 -8.84 13.54 10.61
CA ALA A 165 -8.71 15.00 10.61
C ALA A 165 -8.37 15.48 12.02
N ASP A 166 -7.09 15.54 12.36
CA ASP A 166 -6.61 16.05 13.63
C ASP A 166 -6.79 17.56 13.72
N LEU A 167 -7.63 17.95 14.69
CA LEU A 167 -8.00 19.32 14.97
C LEU A 167 -7.14 19.93 16.10
N VAL A 168 -6.41 19.09 16.87
CA VAL A 168 -5.83 19.49 18.16
C VAL A 168 -4.39 19.02 18.37
N MET A 169 -4.10 17.73 18.19
CA MET A 169 -2.85 17.13 18.65
C MET A 169 -1.62 17.65 17.89
N LEU A 170 -1.69 17.78 16.58
CA LEU A 170 -0.66 18.46 15.82
C LEU A 170 -0.87 19.98 15.82
N PRO A 171 -2.05 20.52 15.43
CA PRO A 171 -2.21 21.96 15.26
C PRO A 171 -1.96 22.79 16.52
N GLU A 172 -2.52 22.38 17.67
CA GLU A 172 -2.41 23.16 18.91
C GLU A 172 -1.13 22.83 19.68
N ARG A 173 -0.76 21.55 19.84
CA ARG A 173 0.39 21.18 20.68
C ARG A 173 1.74 21.59 20.10
N PHE A 174 1.83 21.67 18.77
CA PHE A 174 3.04 22.15 18.08
C PHE A 174 2.94 23.63 17.67
N ASP A 175 1.84 24.31 18.04
CA ASP A 175 1.52 25.69 17.68
C ASP A 175 1.68 25.97 16.18
N LEU A 176 1.11 25.09 15.36
CA LEU A 176 1.19 25.19 13.91
C LEU A 176 0.34 26.36 13.44
N THR A 177 0.94 27.26 12.65
CA THR A 177 0.24 28.41 12.10
C THR A 177 0.53 28.62 10.61
N TYR A 178 -0.37 29.31 9.93
CA TYR A 178 -0.14 29.92 8.62
C TYR A 178 -0.70 31.35 8.62
N VAL A 179 -0.24 32.18 7.69
CA VAL A 179 -0.72 33.55 7.50
C VAL A 179 -1.83 33.56 6.45
N ASP A 180 -3.02 34.01 6.84
CA ASP A 180 -4.18 34.12 5.95
C ASP A 180 -4.13 35.33 5.01
N GLU A 181 -5.16 35.48 4.17
CA GLU A 181 -5.30 36.59 3.22
C GLU A 181 -5.35 37.97 3.90
N ALA A 182 -5.80 38.03 5.15
CA ALA A 182 -5.88 39.24 5.95
C ALA A 182 -4.59 39.51 6.76
N GLY A 183 -3.54 38.68 6.57
CA GLY A 183 -2.29 38.79 7.30
C GLY A 183 -2.36 38.30 8.74
N LYS A 184 -3.42 37.58 9.13
CA LYS A 184 -3.60 37.04 10.49
C LYS A 184 -3.09 35.60 10.55
N GLN A 185 -2.58 35.23 11.73
CA GLN A 185 -2.21 33.85 12.00
C GLN A 185 -3.47 33.00 12.21
N GLN A 186 -3.54 31.91 11.47
CA GLN A 186 -4.59 30.89 11.55
C GLN A 186 -3.94 29.53 11.78
N ARG A 187 -4.70 28.58 12.35
CA ARG A 187 -4.24 27.20 12.55
C ARG A 187 -4.71 26.30 11.40
N PRO A 188 -3.84 25.45 10.85
CA PRO A 188 -4.26 24.44 9.87
C PRO A 188 -4.99 23.28 10.57
N ILE A 189 -5.75 22.51 9.81
CA ILE A 189 -6.15 21.15 10.18
C ILE A 189 -5.07 20.20 9.66
N ALA A 190 -4.70 19.18 10.45
CA ALA A 190 -3.78 18.15 10.00
C ALA A 190 -4.54 16.86 9.68
N ILE A 191 -4.37 16.30 8.49
CA ILE A 191 -4.93 15.02 8.10
C ILE A 191 -3.83 13.97 8.23
N HIS A 192 -4.03 12.99 9.11
CA HIS A 192 -3.22 11.77 9.14
C HIS A 192 -3.84 10.76 8.18
N ARG A 193 -3.03 10.20 7.28
CA ARG A 193 -3.52 9.14 6.39
C ARG A 193 -2.53 8.00 6.23
N ALA A 194 -3.10 6.81 6.07
CA ALA A 194 -2.44 5.62 5.55
C ALA A 194 -3.43 4.92 4.62
N ILE A 195 -2.98 4.49 3.44
CA ILE A 195 -3.81 3.81 2.43
C ILE A 195 -3.65 2.30 2.54
N TYR A 196 -2.43 1.81 2.75
CA TYR A 196 -2.17 0.38 2.97
C TYR A 196 -2.08 0.03 4.46
N GLY A 197 -1.78 1.02 5.31
CA GLY A 197 -1.43 0.78 6.70
C GLY A 197 0.03 0.33 6.79
N SER A 198 0.37 -0.52 7.76
CA SER A 198 1.72 -1.09 7.77
C SER A 198 1.90 -2.07 6.61
N LEU A 199 3.02 -1.94 5.90
CA LEU A 199 3.35 -2.79 4.76
C LEU A 199 3.47 -4.25 5.19
N GLU A 200 4.00 -4.53 6.39
CA GLU A 200 4.07 -5.88 6.94
C GLU A 200 2.66 -6.49 7.05
N ARG A 201 1.72 -5.76 7.65
CA ARG A 201 0.34 -6.25 7.83
C ARG A 201 -0.34 -6.40 6.47
N PHE A 202 -0.16 -5.44 5.57
CA PHE A 202 -0.71 -5.50 4.22
C PHE A 202 -0.20 -6.73 3.46
N ILE A 203 1.11 -6.97 3.46
CA ILE A 203 1.71 -8.18 2.85
C ILE A 203 1.16 -9.44 3.50
N GLY A 204 1.07 -9.49 4.83
CA GLY A 204 0.50 -10.64 5.55
C GLY A 204 -0.92 -10.97 5.09
N ILE A 205 -1.77 -9.95 4.97
CA ILE A 205 -3.15 -10.10 4.49
C ILE A 205 -3.16 -10.53 3.02
N LEU A 206 -2.33 -9.95 2.15
CA LEU A 206 -2.27 -10.34 0.74
C LEU A 206 -1.80 -11.80 0.55
N VAL A 207 -0.84 -12.26 1.36
CA VAL A 207 -0.40 -13.67 1.35
C VAL A 207 -1.60 -14.58 1.65
N GLU A 208 -2.39 -14.27 2.66
CA GLU A 208 -3.58 -15.05 3.02
C GLU A 208 -4.70 -14.92 1.97
N HIS A 209 -4.97 -13.70 1.49
CA HIS A 209 -6.00 -13.40 0.48
C HIS A 209 -5.78 -14.16 -0.82
N PHE A 210 -4.53 -14.22 -1.31
CA PHE A 210 -4.19 -14.99 -2.51
C PHE A 210 -3.82 -16.45 -2.22
N ALA A 211 -3.83 -16.87 -0.96
CA ALA A 211 -3.22 -18.12 -0.51
C ALA A 211 -1.78 -18.29 -1.04
N GLY A 212 -1.01 -17.20 -1.21
CA GLY A 212 0.33 -17.18 -1.81
C GLY A 212 0.36 -17.27 -3.35
N ALA A 213 -0.79 -17.40 -4.03
CA ALA A 213 -0.90 -17.41 -5.48
C ALA A 213 -1.06 -15.99 -6.05
N PHE A 214 -0.06 -15.13 -5.86
CA PHE A 214 -0.13 -13.71 -6.26
C PHE A 214 -0.42 -13.53 -7.77
N PRO A 215 -1.15 -12.47 -8.17
CA PRO A 215 -1.29 -12.11 -9.58
C PRO A 215 0.07 -11.76 -10.19
N LEU A 216 0.19 -11.84 -11.52
CA LEU A 216 1.47 -11.70 -12.23
C LEU A 216 2.27 -10.48 -11.76
N TRP A 217 1.63 -9.32 -11.67
CA TRP A 217 2.29 -8.06 -11.34
C TRP A 217 2.89 -8.03 -9.92
N LEU A 218 2.32 -8.82 -9.00
CA LEU A 218 2.70 -8.88 -7.58
C LEU A 218 3.60 -10.07 -7.24
N ALA A 219 3.64 -11.10 -8.10
CA ALA A 219 4.40 -12.33 -7.85
C ALA A 219 5.92 -12.06 -7.70
N PRO A 220 6.61 -12.58 -6.67
CA PRO A 220 8.05 -12.37 -6.48
C PRO A 220 8.87 -12.82 -7.69
N VAL A 221 8.53 -13.99 -8.23
CA VAL A 221 9.02 -14.52 -9.52
C VAL A 221 7.82 -14.63 -10.44
N GLN A 222 7.87 -13.94 -11.58
CA GLN A 222 6.79 -13.86 -12.55
C GLN A 222 6.86 -15.00 -13.58
N ALA A 223 8.08 -15.38 -13.96
CA ALA A 223 8.32 -16.54 -14.81
C ALA A 223 9.58 -17.31 -14.39
N THR A 224 9.55 -18.63 -14.53
CA THR A 224 10.73 -19.50 -14.39
C THR A 224 10.98 -20.20 -15.71
N ILE A 225 12.22 -20.11 -16.21
CA ILE A 225 12.65 -20.79 -17.43
C ILE A 225 13.37 -22.09 -17.06
N ILE A 226 12.98 -23.17 -17.72
CA ILE A 226 13.39 -24.55 -17.42
C ILE A 226 14.05 -25.15 -18.67
N PRO A 227 15.38 -25.06 -18.81
CA PRO A 227 16.09 -25.76 -19.87
C PRO A 227 16.00 -27.28 -19.68
N ILE A 228 15.76 -28.03 -20.76
CA ILE A 228 15.69 -29.52 -20.69
C ILE A 228 17.07 -30.19 -20.68
N ALA A 229 18.14 -29.45 -21.01
CA ALA A 229 19.52 -29.92 -21.06
C ALA A 229 20.49 -28.73 -20.95
N ASP A 230 21.73 -28.98 -20.53
CA ASP A 230 22.76 -27.95 -20.27
C ASP A 230 23.04 -27.08 -21.50
N ARG A 231 22.98 -27.67 -22.71
CA ARG A 231 23.14 -26.93 -23.97
C ARG A 231 22.10 -25.83 -24.18
N HIS A 232 20.94 -25.91 -23.52
CA HIS A 232 19.88 -24.91 -23.62
C HIS A 232 20.00 -23.79 -22.59
N VAL A 233 20.94 -23.86 -21.64
CA VAL A 233 21.09 -22.86 -20.56
C VAL A 233 21.41 -21.48 -21.13
N THR A 234 22.29 -21.39 -22.13
CA THR A 234 22.61 -20.11 -22.79
C THR A 234 21.37 -19.47 -23.43
N ALA A 235 20.55 -20.26 -24.13
CA ALA A 235 19.30 -19.76 -24.72
C ALA A 235 18.25 -19.41 -23.66
N ALA A 236 18.21 -20.13 -22.54
CA ALA A 236 17.35 -19.81 -21.41
C ALA A 236 17.72 -18.46 -20.76
N GLU A 237 19.00 -18.17 -20.58
CA GLU A 237 19.46 -16.85 -20.11
C GLU A 237 19.21 -15.75 -21.14
N GLU A 238 19.27 -16.05 -22.43
CA GLU A 238 18.90 -15.10 -23.48
C GLU A 238 17.41 -14.70 -23.37
N LEU A 239 16.51 -15.68 -23.29
CA LEU A 239 15.08 -15.43 -23.06
C LEU A 239 14.85 -14.70 -21.72
N ALA A 240 15.57 -15.08 -20.66
CA ALA A 240 15.50 -14.36 -19.39
C ALA A 240 15.90 -12.89 -19.55
N GLY A 241 16.94 -12.60 -20.34
CA GLY A 241 17.37 -11.26 -20.70
C GLY A 241 16.29 -10.47 -21.46
N VAL A 242 15.63 -11.11 -22.43
CA VAL A 242 14.49 -10.51 -23.16
C VAL A 242 13.38 -10.11 -22.18
N LEU A 243 12.97 -11.01 -21.29
CA LEU A 243 11.91 -10.76 -20.30
C LEU A 243 12.30 -9.71 -19.27
N ARG A 244 13.51 -9.78 -18.70
CA ARG A 244 14.05 -8.79 -17.76
C ARG A 244 14.15 -7.41 -18.41
N GLY A 245 14.48 -7.34 -19.70
CA GLY A 245 14.47 -6.11 -20.49
C GLY A 245 13.09 -5.43 -20.59
N ARG A 246 12.00 -6.17 -20.34
CA ARG A 246 10.63 -5.65 -20.23
C ARG A 246 10.18 -5.41 -18.77
N GLY A 247 11.11 -5.46 -17.81
CA GLY A 247 10.83 -5.22 -16.39
C GLY A 247 10.24 -6.42 -15.64
N LEU A 248 10.27 -7.61 -16.23
CA LEU A 248 9.76 -8.83 -15.59
C LEU A 248 10.79 -9.45 -14.65
N ARG A 249 10.32 -10.00 -13.52
CA ARG A 249 11.13 -10.74 -12.53
C ARG A 249 11.19 -12.21 -12.93
N VAL A 250 12.31 -12.64 -13.51
CA VAL A 250 12.47 -13.96 -14.11
C VAL A 250 13.70 -14.70 -13.60
N GLU A 251 13.53 -15.99 -13.34
CA GLU A 251 14.59 -16.92 -12.93
C GLU A 251 14.82 -18.02 -13.97
N VAL A 252 16.04 -18.53 -14.04
CA VAL A 252 16.40 -19.71 -14.84
C VAL A 252 16.76 -20.84 -13.89
N ASP A 253 16.04 -21.96 -13.96
CA ASP A 253 16.38 -23.16 -13.20
C ASP A 253 17.38 -24.02 -14.00
N ALA A 254 18.67 -23.65 -13.89
CA ALA A 254 19.79 -24.37 -14.49
C ALA A 254 20.30 -25.55 -13.63
N SER A 255 19.56 -26.00 -12.62
CA SER A 255 20.00 -27.11 -11.76
C SER A 255 20.03 -28.46 -12.48
N ASP A 256 20.76 -29.43 -11.95
CA ASP A 256 20.82 -30.81 -12.49
C ASP A 256 19.54 -31.63 -12.23
N SER A 257 18.49 -31.01 -11.67
CA SER A 257 17.21 -31.68 -11.41
C SER A 257 16.51 -32.11 -12.70
N ARG A 258 15.77 -33.23 -12.63
CA ARG A 258 14.89 -33.64 -13.74
C ARG A 258 13.85 -32.54 -14.02
N MET A 259 13.57 -32.30 -15.30
CA MET A 259 12.61 -31.29 -15.76
C MET A 259 11.26 -31.33 -15.02
N GLN A 260 10.67 -32.52 -14.84
CA GLN A 260 9.41 -32.68 -14.10
C GLN A 260 9.52 -32.22 -12.64
N ASN A 261 10.67 -32.43 -11.99
CA ASN A 261 10.91 -31.94 -10.64
C ASN A 261 11.02 -30.41 -10.62
N LYS A 262 11.71 -29.81 -11.59
CA LYS A 262 11.79 -28.34 -11.73
C LYS A 262 10.41 -27.71 -11.89
N ILE A 263 9.57 -28.28 -12.76
CA ILE A 263 8.17 -27.85 -12.95
C ILE A 263 7.40 -27.97 -11.64
N ARG A 264 7.50 -29.12 -10.96
CA ARG A 264 6.81 -29.35 -9.67
C ARG A 264 7.23 -28.34 -8.60
N LEU A 265 8.53 -28.00 -8.53
CA LEU A 265 9.05 -27.01 -7.58
C LEU A 265 8.52 -25.61 -7.90
N ALA A 266 8.57 -25.19 -9.17
CA ALA A 266 8.04 -23.89 -9.60
C ALA A 266 6.51 -23.78 -9.38
N GLN A 267 5.76 -24.86 -9.65
CA GLN A 267 4.33 -24.94 -9.32
C GLN A 267 4.08 -24.85 -7.80
N GLY A 268 4.89 -25.53 -6.99
CA GLY A 268 4.82 -25.45 -5.53
C GLY A 268 5.10 -24.05 -4.99
N GLN A 269 5.99 -23.31 -5.64
CA GLN A 269 6.26 -21.89 -5.39
C GLN A 269 5.24 -20.94 -6.02
N LYS A 270 4.24 -21.47 -6.74
CA LYS A 270 3.13 -20.73 -7.36
C LYS A 270 3.56 -19.68 -8.39
N VAL A 271 4.71 -19.90 -9.04
CA VAL A 271 5.22 -19.04 -10.12
C VAL A 271 4.18 -18.97 -11.24
N PRO A 272 3.71 -17.76 -11.65
CA PRO A 272 2.64 -17.62 -12.64
C PRO A 272 2.89 -18.37 -13.95
N TYR A 273 4.12 -18.27 -14.49
CA TYR A 273 4.50 -18.87 -15.76
C TYR A 273 5.78 -19.73 -15.65
N MET A 274 5.75 -20.92 -16.23
CA MET A 274 6.91 -21.80 -16.38
C MET A 274 7.17 -22.04 -17.86
N VAL A 275 8.38 -21.75 -18.35
CA VAL A 275 8.73 -21.91 -19.77
C VAL A 275 9.73 -23.05 -19.91
N VAL A 276 9.30 -24.16 -20.51
CA VAL A 276 10.21 -25.28 -20.81
C VAL A 276 10.90 -25.01 -22.15
N LEU A 277 12.23 -25.08 -22.15
CA LEU A 277 13.06 -24.77 -23.32
C LEU A 277 13.85 -26.00 -23.77
N GLY A 278 13.49 -26.54 -24.93
CA GLY A 278 14.22 -27.60 -25.63
C GLY A 278 14.70 -27.18 -27.01
N ASP A 279 15.26 -28.13 -27.76
CA ASP A 279 15.88 -27.85 -29.07
C ASP A 279 14.87 -27.14 -30.01
N ARG A 280 13.61 -27.59 -30.04
CA ARG A 280 12.55 -26.99 -30.88
C ARG A 280 12.26 -25.52 -30.52
N GLU A 281 12.12 -25.22 -29.23
CA GLU A 281 11.83 -23.87 -28.76
C GLU A 281 13.02 -22.93 -28.95
N VAL A 282 14.25 -23.44 -28.80
CA VAL A 282 15.49 -22.70 -29.06
C VAL A 282 15.65 -22.37 -30.54
N GLU A 283 15.52 -23.38 -31.42
CA GLU A 283 15.64 -23.19 -32.88
C GLU A 283 14.58 -22.21 -33.41
N ALA A 284 13.35 -22.32 -32.94
CA ALA A 284 12.26 -21.46 -33.37
C ALA A 284 12.22 -20.10 -32.67
N ARG A 285 13.04 -19.88 -31.62
CA ARG A 285 12.98 -18.71 -30.72
C ARG A 285 11.56 -18.44 -30.20
N THR A 286 10.90 -19.51 -29.76
CA THR A 286 9.54 -19.47 -29.22
C THR A 286 9.50 -19.92 -27.76
N ALA A 287 8.47 -19.48 -27.04
CA ALA A 287 8.16 -19.89 -25.69
C ALA A 287 6.73 -20.45 -25.66
N SER A 288 6.55 -21.64 -25.10
CA SER A 288 5.24 -22.22 -24.82
C SER A 288 5.08 -22.29 -23.30
N PRO A 289 4.50 -21.25 -22.67
CA PRO A 289 4.45 -21.16 -21.23
C PRO A 289 3.37 -22.09 -20.67
N ARG A 290 3.70 -22.74 -19.56
CA ARG A 290 2.78 -23.46 -18.70
C ARG A 290 2.37 -22.55 -17.56
N THR A 291 1.07 -22.34 -17.34
CA THR A 291 0.59 -21.57 -16.20
C THR A 291 0.75 -22.38 -14.90
N ARG A 292 0.77 -21.71 -13.74
CA ARG A 292 0.75 -22.40 -12.44
C ARG A 292 -0.42 -23.38 -12.29
N GLY A 293 -1.56 -23.10 -12.92
CA GLY A 293 -2.74 -23.96 -12.96
C GLY A 293 -2.55 -25.24 -13.78
N GLY A 294 -1.44 -25.36 -14.50
CA GLY A 294 -1.09 -26.52 -15.32
C GLY A 294 -1.60 -26.46 -16.76
N GLU A 295 -2.19 -25.34 -17.17
CA GLU A 295 -2.58 -25.09 -18.55
C GLU A 295 -1.34 -24.81 -19.41
N GLN A 296 -1.26 -25.47 -20.57
CA GLN A 296 -0.21 -25.23 -21.55
C GLN A 296 -0.72 -24.22 -22.58
N GLN A 297 -0.07 -23.07 -22.68
CA GLN A 297 -0.40 -22.05 -23.67
C GLN A 297 0.32 -22.33 -25.00
N PRO A 298 -0.23 -21.88 -26.15
CA PRO A 298 0.42 -22.03 -27.46
C PRO A 298 1.80 -21.38 -27.48
N ALA A 299 2.66 -21.87 -28.37
CA ALA A 299 3.99 -21.28 -28.57
C ALA A 299 3.87 -19.91 -29.24
N GLU A 300 4.62 -18.93 -28.74
CA GLU A 300 4.72 -17.59 -29.33
C GLU A 300 6.20 -17.13 -29.34
N PRO A 301 6.59 -16.20 -30.24
CA PRO A 301 7.96 -15.66 -30.26
C PRO A 301 8.36 -15.02 -28.93
N TRP A 302 9.65 -15.09 -28.57
CA TRP A 302 10.14 -14.58 -27.28
C TRP A 302 9.79 -13.11 -27.02
N ASP A 303 9.95 -12.23 -28.02
CA ASP A 303 9.59 -10.82 -27.87
C ASP A 303 8.08 -10.63 -27.66
N ALA A 304 7.24 -11.36 -28.42
CA ALA A 304 5.79 -11.30 -28.27
C ALA A 304 5.34 -11.79 -26.87
N PHE A 305 5.94 -12.87 -26.38
CA PHE A 305 5.71 -13.37 -25.03
C PHE A 305 6.08 -12.32 -23.97
N ALA A 306 7.26 -11.70 -24.11
CA ALA A 306 7.71 -10.70 -23.16
C ALA A 306 6.82 -9.45 -23.15
N ASP A 307 6.45 -8.96 -24.32
CA ASP A 307 5.59 -7.77 -24.45
C ASP A 307 4.19 -8.05 -23.90
N ARG A 308 3.65 -9.26 -24.13
CA ARG A 308 2.36 -9.70 -23.57
C ARG A 308 2.38 -9.74 -22.05
N LEU A 309 3.40 -10.37 -21.45
CA LEU A 309 3.53 -10.47 -19.99
C LEU A 309 3.76 -9.10 -19.35
N ALA A 310 4.53 -8.23 -19.99
CA ALA A 310 4.75 -6.87 -19.53
C ALA A 310 3.44 -6.07 -19.55
N ALA A 311 2.66 -6.18 -20.62
CA ALA A 311 1.34 -5.54 -20.73
C ALA A 311 0.35 -6.08 -19.67
N GLU A 312 0.34 -7.40 -19.42
CA GLU A 312 -0.46 -8.01 -18.36
C GLU A 312 -0.03 -7.50 -16.97
N SER A 313 1.28 -7.48 -16.69
CA SER A 313 1.84 -6.97 -15.44
C SER A 313 1.54 -5.48 -15.22
N ALA A 314 1.54 -4.68 -16.29
CA ALA A 314 1.28 -3.24 -16.23
C ALA A 314 -0.19 -2.91 -15.89
N LYS A 315 -1.14 -3.79 -16.25
CA LYS A 315 -2.56 -3.60 -15.93
C LYS A 315 -2.87 -3.67 -14.44
N ARG A 316 -2.00 -4.31 -13.63
CA ARG A 316 -2.16 -4.48 -12.19
C ARG A 316 -3.52 -5.06 -11.78
N THR A 317 -4.05 -5.98 -12.58
CA THR A 317 -5.32 -6.64 -12.31
C THR A 317 -5.11 -7.95 -11.58
N VAL A 318 -6.07 -8.31 -10.73
CA VAL A 318 -6.25 -9.70 -10.29
C VAL A 318 -6.90 -10.45 -11.44
N GLY A 319 -6.19 -11.43 -12.00
CA GLY A 319 -6.65 -12.23 -13.14
C GLY A 319 -7.74 -13.22 -12.77
#